data_AF-A0A0A1MTK5-F1
#
_entry.id   AF-A0A0A1MTK5-F1
#
_cell.length_a   1.000
_cell.length_b   1.000
_cell.length_c   1.000
_cell.angle_alpha   90.00
_cell.angle_beta   90.00
_cell.angle_gamma   90.00
#
_symmetry.space_group_name_H-M   'P 1'
#
loop_
_entity.id
_entity.type
_entity.pdbx_description
1 polymer ?
#
loop_
_entity_poly.entity_id
_entity_poly.type
_entity_poly.pdbx_seq_one_letter_code
_entity_poly.pdbx_strand_id
1 'polypeptide(L)'
;MLSLLLRKWKELKIMKLTSYEEHKKHTFDSYCKKTLKNEVINIQRQLQRQREVEVSFTTLSNFEPQELAVIDDYVLEGYYFQVLGYEVILKNEELIRSLCHLSDKKREVILLSYFLNMTDKEVGKILGRARSTVQYQRKKALEELKQRLEGNDDGSKSIDFS
;
A
#
# COMPACT_ATOMS: atom_id res chain seq x y z
N MET A 1 64.33 -44.11 -22.65
CA MET A 1 63.94 -42.72 -22.33
C MET A 1 62.48 -42.62 -21.86
N LEU A 2 61.51 -43.16 -22.60
CA LEU A 2 60.08 -43.19 -22.23
C LEU A 2 59.77 -43.92 -20.91
N SER A 3 60.49 -45.01 -20.60
CA SER A 3 60.32 -45.75 -19.34
C SER A 3 60.74 -44.94 -18.09
N LEU A 4 61.78 -44.12 -18.21
CA LEU A 4 62.22 -43.21 -17.14
C LEU A 4 61.24 -42.04 -16.95
N LEU A 5 60.68 -41.52 -18.05
CA LEU A 5 59.65 -40.50 -18.00
C LEU A 5 58.34 -41.03 -17.38
N LEU A 6 57.91 -42.24 -17.75
CA LEU A 6 56.75 -42.90 -17.15
C LEU A 6 56.95 -43.16 -15.65
N ARG A 7 58.16 -43.58 -15.24
CA ARG A 7 58.49 -43.82 -13.83
C ARG A 7 58.51 -42.51 -13.02
N LYS A 8 59.11 -41.46 -13.57
CA LYS A 8 59.12 -40.11 -12.96
C LYS A 8 57.73 -39.48 -12.92
N TRP A 9 56.90 -39.73 -13.94
CA TRP A 9 55.49 -39.31 -13.98
C TRP A 9 54.64 -40.07 -12.95
N LYS A 10 54.91 -41.37 -12.77
CA LYS A 10 54.28 -42.19 -11.72
C LYS A 10 54.71 -41.76 -10.31
N GLU A 11 55.98 -41.37 -10.11
CA GLU A 11 56.47 -40.81 -8.85
C GLU A 11 55.92 -39.40 -8.54
N LEU A 12 55.79 -38.52 -9.54
CA LEU A 12 55.13 -37.21 -9.38
C LEU A 12 53.63 -37.36 -9.10
N LYS A 13 52.98 -38.39 -9.67
CA LYS A 13 51.58 -38.72 -9.40
C LYS A 13 51.40 -39.40 -8.02
N ILE A 14 52.47 -40.01 -7.48
CA ILE A 14 52.58 -40.55 -6.12
C ILE A 14 53.46 -39.59 -5.28
N MET A 15 53.32 -38.28 -5.46
CA MET A 15 53.94 -37.33 -4.55
C MET A 15 53.17 -37.40 -3.24
N LYS A 16 53.72 -38.15 -2.26
CA LYS A 16 53.18 -38.18 -0.90
C LYS A 16 53.17 -36.74 -0.40
N LEU A 17 51.98 -36.26 -0.07
CA LEU A 17 51.82 -34.96 0.57
C LEU A 17 52.65 -34.96 1.85
N THR A 18 53.31 -33.85 2.12
CA THR A 18 53.95 -33.71 3.42
C THR A 18 52.88 -33.82 4.50
N SER A 19 53.22 -34.33 5.68
CA SER A 19 52.28 -34.43 6.81
C SER A 19 51.56 -33.09 7.09
N TYR A 20 52.23 -31.97 6.82
CA TYR A 20 51.67 -30.62 6.88
C TYR A 20 50.58 -30.33 5.82
N GLU A 21 50.79 -30.73 4.57
CA GLU A 21 49.80 -30.56 3.50
C GLU A 21 48.59 -31.49 3.68
N GLU A 22 48.80 -32.71 4.18
CA GLU A 22 47.72 -33.62 4.57
C GLU A 22 46.88 -33.03 5.71
N HIS A 23 47.54 -32.50 6.75
CA HIS A 23 46.88 -31.82 7.84
C HIS A 23 46.03 -30.63 7.37
N LYS A 24 46.56 -29.79 6.45
CA LYS A 24 45.79 -28.68 5.85
C LYS A 24 44.56 -29.17 5.09
N LYS A 25 44.70 -30.23 4.28
CA LYS A 25 43.58 -30.83 3.55
C LYS A 25 42.50 -31.35 4.50
N HIS A 26 42.89 -32.08 5.55
CA HIS A 26 41.93 -32.60 6.53
C HIS A 26 41.23 -31.51 7.32
N THR A 27 41.95 -30.46 7.72
CA THR A 27 41.37 -29.31 8.42
C THR A 27 40.37 -28.56 7.54
N PHE A 28 40.69 -28.36 6.27
CA PHE A 28 39.78 -27.73 5.32
C PHE A 28 38.54 -28.59 5.05
N ASP A 29 38.71 -29.89 4.81
CA ASP A 29 37.61 -30.84 4.61
C ASP A 29 36.67 -30.88 5.83
N SER A 30 37.23 -30.96 7.04
CA SER A 30 36.48 -30.91 8.30
C SER A 30 35.71 -29.60 8.45
N TYR A 31 36.34 -28.47 8.11
CA TYR A 31 35.68 -27.16 8.10
C TYR A 31 34.50 -27.14 7.14
N CYS A 32 34.68 -27.54 5.88
CA CYS A 32 33.61 -27.58 4.88
C CYS A 32 32.44 -28.47 5.33
N LYS A 33 32.73 -29.67 5.83
CA LYS A 33 31.71 -30.61 6.34
C LYS A 33 30.93 -30.00 7.51
N LYS A 34 31.62 -29.35 8.44
CA LYS A 34 31.00 -28.69 9.59
C LYS A 34 30.12 -27.52 9.16
N THR A 35 30.60 -26.68 8.25
CA THR A 35 29.85 -25.54 7.72
C THR A 35 28.58 -26.01 7.01
N LEU A 36 28.66 -27.00 6.12
CA LEU A 36 27.50 -27.56 5.44
C LEU A 36 26.49 -28.17 6.42
N LYS A 37 26.95 -28.93 7.42
CA LYS A 37 26.07 -29.50 8.44
C LYS A 37 25.35 -28.41 9.23
N ASN A 38 26.06 -27.36 9.63
CA ASN A 38 25.48 -26.25 10.37
C ASN A 38 24.46 -25.48 9.54
N GLU A 39 24.72 -25.31 8.24
CA GLU A 39 23.80 -24.62 7.34
C GLU A 39 22.49 -25.40 7.16
N VAL A 40 22.58 -26.73 7.00
CA VAL A 40 21.39 -27.60 6.96
C VAL A 40 20.55 -27.43 8.23
N ILE A 41 21.19 -27.41 9.40
CA ILE A 41 20.50 -27.19 10.68
C ILE A 41 19.87 -25.80 10.73
N ASN A 42 20.56 -24.77 10.23
CA ASN A 42 20.07 -23.40 10.22
C ASN A 42 18.80 -23.26 9.34
N ILE A 43 18.83 -23.83 8.13
CA ILE A 43 17.68 -23.87 7.22
C ILE A 43 16.51 -24.58 7.89
N GLN A 44 16.72 -25.74 8.52
CA GLN A 44 15.66 -26.47 9.21
C GLN A 44 15.04 -25.65 10.35
N ARG A 45 15.86 -24.93 11.13
CA ARG A 45 15.37 -24.04 12.20
C ARG A 45 14.58 -22.87 11.64
N GLN A 46 15.02 -22.28 10.53
CA GLN A 46 14.28 -21.20 9.87
C GLN A 46 12.92 -21.69 9.38
N LEU A 47 12.87 -22.82 8.67
CA LEU A 47 11.62 -23.41 8.20
C LEU A 47 10.68 -23.77 9.36
N GLN A 48 11.22 -24.19 10.50
CA GLN A 48 10.42 -24.46 11.70
C GLN A 48 9.79 -23.19 12.26
N ARG A 49 10.56 -22.10 12.41
CA ARG A 49 10.03 -20.80 12.86
C ARG A 49 8.96 -20.26 11.92
N GLN A 50 9.16 -20.41 10.61
CA GLN A 50 8.17 -20.02 9.61
C GLN A 50 6.87 -20.80 9.79
N ARG A 51 6.93 -22.13 9.94
CA ARG A 51 5.73 -22.96 10.17
C ARG A 51 4.98 -22.66 11.47
N GLU A 52 5.64 -22.07 12.46
CA GLU A 52 4.99 -21.67 13.72
C GLU A 52 4.09 -20.43 13.54
N VAL A 53 4.32 -19.63 12.50
CA VAL A 53 3.62 -18.34 12.29
C VAL A 53 2.94 -18.24 10.92
N GLU A 54 3.31 -19.07 9.95
CA GLU A 54 2.76 -19.09 8.59
C GLU A 54 1.75 -20.24 8.42
N VAL A 55 0.62 -19.93 7.80
CA VAL A 55 -0.40 -20.91 7.38
C VAL A 55 -0.39 -21.00 5.86
N SER A 56 -0.54 -22.19 5.31
CA SER A 56 -0.54 -22.38 3.86
C SER A 56 -1.82 -21.81 3.24
N PHE A 57 -1.68 -21.08 2.13
CA PHE A 57 -2.84 -20.59 1.37
C PHE A 57 -3.79 -21.70 0.94
N THR A 58 -3.30 -22.93 0.67
CA THR A 58 -4.15 -24.05 0.28
C THR A 58 -4.99 -24.61 1.44
N THR A 59 -4.64 -24.28 2.68
CA THR A 59 -5.38 -24.66 3.89
C THR A 59 -6.37 -23.60 4.33
N LEU A 60 -6.33 -22.40 3.74
CA LEU A 60 -7.33 -21.37 3.98
C LEU A 60 -8.65 -21.81 3.33
N SER A 61 -9.74 -21.76 4.10
CA SER A 61 -11.09 -21.99 3.58
C SER A 61 -11.43 -20.94 2.52
N ASN A 62 -12.31 -21.26 1.57
CA ASN A 62 -12.73 -20.35 0.49
C ASN A 62 -13.34 -19.01 0.98
N PHE A 63 -13.61 -18.86 2.28
CA PHE A 63 -14.19 -17.66 2.91
C PHE A 63 -13.17 -16.67 3.48
N GLU A 64 -11.91 -17.06 3.66
CA GLU A 64 -10.82 -16.21 4.18
C GLU A 64 -10.26 -15.15 3.19
N PRO A 65 -10.29 -15.32 1.85
CA PRO A 65 -9.60 -14.37 0.96
C PRO A 65 -10.18 -12.96 0.98
N GLN A 66 -11.48 -12.80 1.25
CA GLN A 66 -12.13 -11.49 1.31
C GLN A 66 -11.78 -10.73 2.59
N GLU A 67 -11.60 -11.42 3.72
CA GLU A 67 -11.17 -10.81 4.99
C GLU A 67 -9.69 -10.41 4.97
N LEU A 68 -8.87 -11.13 4.20
CA LEU A 68 -7.45 -10.84 4.00
C LEU A 68 -7.20 -9.88 2.82
N ALA A 69 -8.23 -9.55 2.04
CA ALA A 69 -8.10 -8.66 0.90
C ALA A 69 -7.93 -7.22 1.35
N VAL A 70 -6.82 -6.61 0.94
CA VAL A 70 -6.69 -5.15 0.92
C VAL A 70 -7.16 -4.71 -0.46
N ILE A 71 -8.37 -4.16 -0.52
CA ILE A 71 -8.89 -3.54 -1.74
C ILE A 71 -8.38 -2.11 -1.76
N ASP A 72 -7.57 -1.78 -2.75
CA ASP A 72 -7.18 -0.39 -3.01
C ASP A 72 -8.41 0.41 -3.42
N ASP A 73 -8.77 1.44 -2.64
CA ASP A 73 -9.84 2.37 -2.97
C ASP A 73 -9.34 3.42 -3.98
N TYR A 74 -9.06 2.98 -5.21
CA TYR A 74 -8.85 3.93 -6.31
C TYR A 74 -10.20 4.59 -6.63
N VAL A 75 -10.22 5.92 -6.62
CA VAL A 75 -11.37 6.71 -7.05
C VAL A 75 -11.42 6.70 -8.58
N LEU A 76 -11.87 5.58 -9.15
CA LEU A 76 -12.02 5.41 -10.61
C LEU A 76 -13.36 5.92 -11.14
N GLU A 77 -14.38 5.98 -10.29
CA GLU A 77 -15.74 6.39 -10.63
C GLU A 77 -16.24 7.40 -9.58
N GLY A 78 -16.75 8.55 -10.04
CA GLY A 78 -17.27 9.62 -9.17
C GLY A 78 -17.61 10.89 -9.94
N TYR A 79 -18.31 11.80 -9.29
CA TYR A 79 -18.63 13.13 -9.83
C TYR A 79 -17.55 14.15 -9.42
N TYR A 80 -17.14 14.99 -10.37
CA TYR A 80 -16.08 15.96 -10.20
C TYR A 80 -16.65 17.36 -9.99
N PHE A 81 -16.29 17.99 -8.87
CA PHE A 81 -16.50 19.41 -8.66
C PHE A 81 -15.19 20.17 -8.86
N GLN A 82 -15.21 21.16 -9.76
CA GLN A 82 -14.09 22.07 -9.94
C GLN A 82 -14.25 23.29 -9.04
N VAL A 83 -13.30 23.51 -8.14
CA VAL A 83 -13.28 24.68 -7.24
C VAL A 83 -11.89 25.27 -7.18
N LEU A 84 -11.73 26.51 -7.66
CA LEU A 84 -10.45 27.23 -7.70
C LEU A 84 -9.29 26.47 -8.37
N GLY A 85 -9.60 25.65 -9.37
CA GLY A 85 -8.59 24.83 -10.05
C GLY A 85 -8.32 23.49 -9.37
N TYR A 86 -8.90 23.22 -8.20
CA TYR A 86 -8.87 21.91 -7.55
C TYR A 86 -10.04 21.05 -7.98
N GLU A 87 -9.78 19.77 -8.21
CA GLU A 87 -10.78 18.73 -8.45
C GLU A 87 -11.15 18.05 -7.12
N VAL A 88 -12.43 18.12 -6.76
CA VAL A 88 -13.00 17.38 -5.63
C VAL A 88 -13.86 16.24 -6.19
N ILE A 89 -13.47 15.00 -5.91
CA ILE A 89 -14.15 13.81 -6.41
C ILE A 89 -15.05 13.23 -5.32
N LEU A 90 -16.31 12.98 -5.68
CA LEU A 90 -17.31 12.40 -4.78
C LEU A 90 -17.94 11.15 -5.38
N LYS A 91 -18.14 10.11 -4.54
CA LYS A 91 -18.81 8.85 -4.91
C LYS A 91 -20.27 8.78 -4.47
N ASN A 92 -20.62 9.43 -3.37
CA ASN A 92 -21.96 9.34 -2.80
C ASN A 92 -22.96 10.17 -3.62
N GLU A 93 -23.82 9.50 -4.39
CA GLU A 93 -24.82 10.13 -5.26
C GLU A 93 -25.76 11.09 -4.52
N GLU A 94 -26.22 10.72 -3.32
CA GLU A 94 -27.15 11.53 -2.53
C GLU A 94 -26.50 12.85 -2.08
N LEU A 95 -25.23 12.77 -1.65
CA LEU A 95 -24.44 13.94 -1.30
C LEU A 95 -24.18 14.81 -2.53
N ILE A 96 -23.83 14.21 -3.67
CA ILE A 96 -23.58 14.93 -4.93
C ILE A 96 -24.83 15.69 -5.36
N ARG A 97 -25.99 15.01 -5.37
CA ARG A 97 -27.28 15.64 -5.69
C ARG A 97 -27.58 16.78 -4.74
N SER A 98 -27.40 16.58 -3.43
CA SER A 98 -27.65 17.61 -2.42
C SER A 98 -26.73 18.84 -2.57
N LEU A 99 -25.45 18.61 -2.91
CA LEU A 99 -24.50 19.68 -3.21
C LEU A 99 -24.88 20.44 -4.49
N CYS A 100 -25.32 19.75 -5.54
CA CYS A 100 -25.79 20.40 -6.76
C CYS A 100 -27.04 21.26 -6.59
N HIS A 101 -27.85 21.01 -5.55
CA HIS A 101 -29.00 21.85 -5.21
C HIS A 101 -28.64 23.10 -4.41
N LEU A 102 -27.45 23.17 -3.80
CA LEU A 102 -26.97 24.40 -3.19
C LEU A 102 -26.70 25.46 -4.27
N SER A 103 -26.87 26.74 -3.91
CA SER A 103 -26.38 27.82 -4.76
C SER A 103 -24.86 27.76 -4.91
N ASP A 104 -24.33 28.21 -6.05
CA ASP A 104 -22.89 28.14 -6.36
C ASP A 104 -22.00 28.67 -5.22
N LYS A 105 -22.39 29.80 -4.64
CA LYS A 105 -21.67 30.42 -3.51
C LYS A 105 -21.63 29.52 -2.28
N LYS A 106 -22.74 28.86 -1.95
CA LYS A 106 -22.85 27.95 -0.81
C LYS A 106 -22.07 26.67 -1.06
N ARG A 107 -22.19 26.11 -2.26
CA ARG A 107 -21.46 24.93 -2.70
C ARG A 107 -19.95 25.16 -2.65
N GLU A 108 -19.48 26.28 -3.21
CA GLU A 108 -18.07 26.66 -3.19
C GLU A 108 -17.52 26.77 -1.76
N VAL A 109 -18.23 27.45 -0.85
CA VAL A 109 -17.84 27.53 0.56
C VAL A 109 -17.76 26.15 1.23
N ILE A 110 -18.72 25.26 0.96
CA ILE A 110 -18.71 23.89 1.51
C ILE A 110 -17.53 23.08 0.98
N LEU A 111 -17.30 23.12 -0.33
CA LEU A 111 -16.21 22.40 -0.97
C LEU A 111 -14.85 22.86 -0.43
N LEU A 112 -14.63 24.16 -0.32
CA LEU A 112 -13.39 24.69 0.26
C LEU A 112 -13.23 24.34 1.74
N SER A 113 -14.29 24.45 2.55
CA SER A 113 -14.20 24.21 3.99
C SER A 113 -13.99 22.74 4.35
N TYR A 114 -14.71 21.82 3.71
CA TYR A 114 -14.76 20.42 4.13
C TYR A 114 -13.91 19.49 3.28
N PHE A 115 -13.70 19.81 2.00
CA PHE A 115 -12.93 18.95 1.10
C PHE A 115 -11.50 19.44 0.92
N LEU A 116 -11.27 20.76 1.01
CA LEU A 116 -9.93 21.35 0.97
C LEU A 116 -9.43 21.81 2.36
N ASN A 117 -10.14 21.47 3.44
CA ASN A 117 -9.78 21.75 4.84
C ASN A 117 -9.46 23.23 5.13
N MET A 118 -10.11 24.16 4.42
CA MET A 118 -9.83 25.59 4.57
C MET A 118 -10.69 26.23 5.67
N THR A 119 -10.08 27.07 6.48
CA THR A 119 -10.80 27.86 7.50
C THR A 119 -11.64 28.98 6.89
N ASP A 120 -12.66 29.47 7.59
CA ASP A 120 -13.50 30.59 7.13
C ASP A 120 -12.69 31.84 6.78
N LYS A 121 -11.54 32.02 7.44
CA LYS A 121 -10.63 33.13 7.19
C LYS A 121 -9.89 32.96 5.87
N GLU A 122 -9.42 31.75 5.57
CA GLU A 122 -8.74 31.43 4.31
C GLU A 122 -9.72 31.47 3.14
N VAL A 123 -10.88 30.84 3.29
CA VAL A 123 -11.97 30.91 2.31
C VAL A 123 -12.38 32.37 2.05
N GLY A 124 -12.52 33.18 3.11
CA GLY A 124 -12.85 34.59 2.97
C GLY A 124 -11.80 35.37 2.19
N LYS A 125 -10.52 35.16 2.49
CA LYS A 125 -9.42 35.79 1.74
C LYS A 125 -9.46 35.44 0.26
N ILE A 126 -9.66 34.17 -0.05
CA ILE A 126 -9.65 33.66 -1.43
C ILE A 126 -10.86 34.14 -2.23
N LEU A 127 -12.05 34.12 -1.62
CA LEU A 127 -13.28 34.55 -2.28
C LEU A 127 -13.50 36.08 -2.24
N GLY A 128 -12.58 36.84 -1.63
CA GLY A 128 -12.73 38.28 -1.41
C GLY A 128 -13.94 38.63 -0.51
N ARG A 129 -14.24 37.78 0.48
CA ARG A 129 -15.39 37.91 1.41
C ARG A 129 -14.92 38.05 2.85
N ALA A 130 -15.71 38.76 3.66
CA ALA A 130 -15.49 38.80 5.10
C ALA A 130 -15.69 37.40 5.70
N ARG A 131 -14.89 37.06 6.72
CA ARG A 131 -15.00 35.79 7.47
C ARG A 131 -16.44 35.53 7.94
N SER A 132 -17.14 36.55 8.41
CA SER A 132 -18.53 36.45 8.88
C SER A 132 -19.50 36.04 7.77
N THR A 133 -19.29 36.54 6.53
CA THR A 133 -20.09 36.15 5.37
C THR A 133 -19.88 34.69 5.02
N VAL A 134 -18.63 34.21 5.04
CA VAL A 134 -18.32 32.80 4.80
C VAL A 134 -18.96 31.91 5.87
N GLN A 135 -18.80 32.28 7.15
CA GLN A 135 -19.40 31.55 8.25
C GLN A 135 -20.93 31.45 8.12
N TYR A 136 -21.59 32.55 7.74
CA TYR A 136 -23.03 32.57 7.48
C TYR A 136 -23.41 31.65 6.31
N GLN A 137 -22.70 31.75 5.18
CA GLN A 137 -22.96 30.92 4.00
C GLN A 137 -22.75 29.44 4.30
N ARG A 138 -21.66 29.09 5.01
CA ARG A 138 -21.39 27.71 5.44
C ARG A 138 -22.52 27.19 6.34
N LYS A 139 -22.94 27.97 7.34
CA LYS A 139 -24.04 27.59 8.23
C LYS A 139 -25.33 27.34 7.46
N LYS A 140 -25.71 28.25 6.55
CA LYS A 140 -26.91 28.11 5.72
C LYS A 140 -26.82 26.92 4.75
N ALA A 141 -25.65 26.68 4.17
CA ALA A 141 -25.43 25.54 3.31
C ALA A 141 -25.59 24.22 4.08
N LEU A 142 -25.05 24.12 5.30
CA LEU A 142 -25.20 22.93 6.14
C LEU A 142 -26.64 22.70 6.60
N GLU A 143 -27.38 23.77 6.92
CA GLU A 143 -28.82 23.67 7.24
C GLU A 143 -29.61 23.08 6.06
N GLU A 144 -29.34 23.53 4.83
CA GLU A 144 -29.99 23.00 3.62
C GLU A 144 -29.57 21.57 3.29
N LEU A 145 -28.28 21.24 3.39
CA LEU A 145 -27.80 19.88 3.18
C LEU A 145 -28.43 18.92 4.19
N LYS A 146 -28.54 19.33 5.46
CA LYS A 146 -29.19 18.54 6.51
C LYS A 146 -30.66 18.27 6.17
N GLN A 147 -31.41 19.29 5.76
CA GLN A 147 -32.82 19.12 5.38
C GLN A 147 -32.99 18.12 4.24
N ARG A 148 -32.13 18.18 3.22
CA ARG A 148 -32.20 17.28 2.06
C ARG A 148 -31.80 15.85 2.39
N LEU A 149 -30.69 15.68 3.11
CA LEU A 149 -30.16 14.35 3.45
C LEU A 149 -30.99 13.63 4.53
N GLU A 150 -31.74 14.36 5.36
CA GLU A 150 -32.67 13.78 6.33
C GLU A 150 -34.08 13.54 5.74
N GLY A 151 -34.28 13.76 4.44
CA GLY A 151 -35.55 13.47 3.75
C GLY A 151 -36.67 14.47 4.03
N ASN A 152 -36.35 15.72 4.38
CA ASN A 152 -37.34 16.76 4.68
C ASN A 152 -37.64 17.70 3.49
N ASP A 153 -37.17 17.39 2.27
CA ASP A 153 -37.31 18.23 1.09
C ASP A 153 -37.69 17.38 -0.15
N ASP A 154 -38.96 17.46 -0.60
CA ASP A 154 -39.54 16.72 -1.75
C ASP A 154 -39.11 17.27 -3.14
N GLY A 155 -38.00 18.02 -3.17
CA GLY A 155 -37.48 18.72 -4.35
C GLY A 155 -36.83 17.78 -5.37
N SER A 156 -37.62 16.93 -6.01
CA SER A 156 -37.21 16.05 -7.11
C SER A 156 -36.91 16.86 -8.38
N LYS A 157 -35.72 17.48 -8.44
CA LYS A 157 -35.09 17.78 -9.74
C LYS A 157 -34.21 16.60 -10.12
N SER A 158 -34.60 15.92 -11.20
CA SER A 158 -33.72 15.00 -11.92
C SER A 158 -32.51 15.79 -12.40
N ILE A 159 -31.36 15.59 -11.75
CA ILE A 159 -30.07 16.05 -12.27
C ILE A 159 -29.55 14.88 -13.09
N ASP A 160 -29.46 15.08 -14.39
CA ASP A 160 -28.92 14.08 -15.30
C ASP A 160 -27.39 14.09 -15.14
N PHE A 161 -26.83 12.95 -14.74
CA PHE A 161 -25.39 12.73 -14.64
C PHE A 161 -24.90 12.22 -16.00
N SER A 162 -25.06 13.01 -17.05
CA SER A 162 -24.46 12.75 -18.37
C SER A 162 -23.14 13.50 -18.51
#